data_AF-A0A535TCY4-F1
#
_entry.id   AF-A0A535TCY4-F1
#
_cell.length_a   1.000
_cell.length_b   1.000
_cell.length_c   1.000
_cell.angle_alpha   90.00
_cell.angle_beta   90.00
_cell.angle_gamma   90.00
#
_symmetry.space_group_name_H-M   'P 1'
#
loop_
_entity.id
_entity.type
_entity.pdbx_description
1 polymer ?
#
loop_
_entity_poly.entity_id
_entity_poly.type
_entity_poly.pdbx_seq_one_letter_code
_entity_poly.pdbx_strand_id
1 'polypeptide(L)'
;GLTAAFLRAGDAEVELLQPLREDTPVGKFLAKRGPGLHHIAVAVPDIEQAIADARARGLEMIDEEPRIGLHGTRIAFVHPKSVGGVLTEFVET
;
A
#
# COMPACT_ATOMS: atom_id res chain seq x y z
N GLY A 1 8.88 9.65 7.42
CA GLY A 1 10.05 8.98 6.81
C GLY A 1 10.04 7.53 7.24
N LEU A 2 10.59 6.66 6.39
CA LEU A 2 10.54 5.21 6.54
C LEU A 2 11.89 4.63 6.12
N THR A 3 12.36 3.60 6.81
CA THR A 3 13.40 2.69 6.31
C THR A 3 12.71 1.39 5.89
N ALA A 4 13.06 0.88 4.72
CA ALA A 4 12.53 -0.37 4.20
C ALA A 4 13.68 -1.35 3.90
N ALA A 5 13.45 -2.63 4.14
CA ALA A 5 14.28 -3.72 3.66
C ALA A 5 13.42 -4.69 2.85
N PHE A 6 13.97 -5.20 1.75
CA PHE A 6 13.24 -6.01 0.78
C PHE A 6 13.80 -7.42 0.78
N LEU A 7 12.90 -8.40 0.96
CA LEU A 7 13.24 -9.82 0.97
C LEU A 7 12.51 -10.49 -0.20
N ARG A 8 13.27 -11.07 -1.13
CA ARG A 8 12.67 -11.85 -2.23
C ARG A 8 12.04 -13.12 -1.70
N ALA A 9 10.81 -13.39 -2.12
CA ALA A 9 10.02 -14.56 -1.74
C ALA A 9 9.35 -15.14 -2.99
N GLY A 10 10.12 -15.89 -3.78
CA GLY A 10 9.66 -16.40 -5.08
C GLY A 10 9.43 -15.24 -6.06
N ASP A 11 8.19 -15.16 -6.58
CA ASP A 11 7.76 -14.12 -7.51
C ASP A 11 7.20 -12.87 -6.80
N ALA A 12 7.29 -12.82 -5.47
CA ALA A 12 6.87 -11.70 -4.65
C ALA A 12 8.02 -11.17 -3.79
N GLU A 13 7.77 -10.05 -3.11
CA GLU A 13 8.68 -9.46 -2.13
C GLU A 13 7.98 -9.28 -0.79
N VAL A 14 8.73 -9.48 0.29
CA VAL A 14 8.32 -9.09 1.64
C VAL A 14 9.07 -7.81 2.00
N GLU A 15 8.31 -6.74 2.22
CA GLU A 15 8.84 -5.46 2.67
C GLU A 15 8.80 -5.35 4.20
N LEU A 16 9.96 -5.21 4.82
CA LEU A 16 10.09 -4.90 6.23
C LEU A 16 10.13 -3.40 6.43
N LEU A 17 9.10 -2.85 7.07
CA LEU A 17 8.91 -1.42 7.21
C LEU A 17 9.23 -0.95 8.62
N GLN A 18 10.23 -0.06 8.75
CA GLN A 18 10.58 0.59 10.01
C GLN A 18 10.27 2.09 9.95
N PRO A 19 9.32 2.60 10.75
CA PRO A 19 9.05 4.02 10.80
C PRO A 19 10.21 4.77 11.45
N LEU A 20 10.60 5.91 10.87
CA LEU A 20 11.60 6.79 11.48
C LEU A 20 11.03 7.63 12.64
N ARG A 21 9.70 7.70 12.75
CA ARG A 21 8.97 8.40 13.81
C ARG A 21 7.63 7.73 14.08
N GLU A 22 7.18 7.79 15.33
CA GLU A 22 5.92 7.19 15.78
C GLU A 22 4.68 7.84 15.14
N ASP A 23 4.76 9.11 14.75
CA ASP A 23 3.65 9.88 14.19
C ASP A 23 3.34 9.59 12.71
N THR A 24 4.14 8.75 12.07
CA THR A 24 3.97 8.29 10.69
C THR A 24 2.84 7.26 10.56
N PRO A 25 2.30 6.99 9.34
CA PRO A 25 1.30 5.95 9.14
C PRO A 25 1.69 4.58 9.71
N VAL A 26 2.91 4.11 9.41
CA VAL A 26 3.43 2.84 9.95
C VAL A 26 3.66 2.91 11.46
N GLY A 27 4.17 4.04 11.98
CA GLY A 27 4.34 4.24 13.42
C GLY A 27 3.01 4.15 14.19
N LYS A 28 1.96 4.82 13.68
CA LYS A 28 0.60 4.74 14.21
C LYS A 28 0.00 3.34 14.11
N PHE A 29 0.28 2.61 13.03
CA PHE A 29 -0.12 1.22 12.90
C PHE A 29 0.50 0.35 14.01
N LEU A 30 1.82 0.43 14.19
CA LEU A 30 2.53 -0.33 15.22
C LEU A 30 2.03 0.00 16.63
N ALA A 31 1.82 1.28 16.95
CA ALA A 31 1.30 1.69 18.26
C ALA A 31 -0.11 1.14 18.53
N LYS A 32 -0.95 1.01 17.49
CA LYS A 32 -2.34 0.58 17.62
C LYS A 32 -2.53 -0.94 17.54
N ARG A 33 -1.71 -1.63 16.76
CA ARG A 33 -1.91 -3.05 16.38
C ARG A 33 -0.74 -3.95 16.74
N GLY A 34 0.42 -3.41 17.08
CA GLY A 34 1.67 -4.16 17.19
C GLY A 34 2.26 -4.52 15.82
N PRO A 35 3.38 -5.26 15.80
CA PRO A 35 3.97 -5.76 14.57
C PRO A 35 3.06 -6.77 13.86
N GLY A 36 3.04 -6.74 12.53
CA GLY A 36 2.21 -7.64 11.73
C GLY A 36 2.10 -7.19 10.26
N LEU A 37 1.22 -7.85 9.51
CA LEU A 37 0.93 -7.50 8.11
C LEU A 37 0.25 -6.12 8.06
N HIS A 38 0.92 -5.15 7.43
CA HIS A 38 0.38 -3.79 7.29
C HIS A 38 -0.55 -3.66 6.08
N HIS A 39 -0.10 -4.13 4.91
CA HIS A 39 -0.83 -4.05 3.65
C HIS A 39 -0.31 -5.12 2.66
N ILE A 40 -1.03 -5.28 1.55
CA ILE A 40 -0.61 -6.06 0.38
C ILE A 40 -0.51 -5.10 -0.80
N ALA A 41 0.60 -5.15 -1.51
CA ALA A 41 0.81 -4.44 -2.77
C ALA A 41 0.50 -5.35 -3.95
N VAL A 42 -0.24 -4.82 -4.93
CA VAL A 42 -0.61 -5.50 -6.17
C VAL A 42 -0.09 -4.70 -7.35
N ALA A 43 0.74 -5.34 -8.16
CA ALA A 43 1.26 -4.80 -9.40
C ALA A 43 0.13 -4.55 -10.42
N VAL A 44 0.10 -3.36 -11.00
CA VAL A 44 -0.83 -2.98 -12.07
C VAL A 44 -0.07 -2.29 -13.23
N PRO A 45 -0.46 -2.52 -14.49
CA PRO A 45 0.25 -1.94 -15.63
C PRO A 45 -0.08 -0.46 -15.90
N ASP A 46 -1.25 0.00 -15.45
CA ASP A 46 -1.69 1.40 -15.55
C ASP A 46 -2.48 1.72 -14.27
N ILE A 47 -1.93 2.61 -13.45
CA ILE A 47 -2.52 2.91 -12.16
C ILE A 47 -3.77 3.79 -12.26
N GLU A 48 -3.85 4.67 -13.26
CA GLU A 48 -5.02 5.53 -13.46
C GLU A 48 -6.22 4.70 -13.88
N GLN A 49 -5.99 3.76 -14.80
CA GLN A 49 -6.99 2.78 -15.19
C GLN A 49 -7.40 1.90 -14.00
N ALA A 50 -6.45 1.41 -13.20
CA ALA A 50 -6.75 0.58 -12.02
C ALA A 50 -7.61 1.33 -10.99
N ILE A 51 -7.33 2.61 -10.72
CA ILE A 51 -8.14 3.45 -9.84
C ILE A 51 -9.55 3.64 -10.42
N ALA A 52 -9.65 3.98 -11.71
CA ALA A 52 -10.94 4.19 -12.37
C ALA A 52 -11.82 2.93 -12.32
N ASP A 53 -11.24 1.77 -12.62
CA ASP A 53 -11.93 0.47 -12.58
C ASP A 53 -12.36 0.10 -11.15
N ALA A 54 -11.49 0.33 -10.16
CA ALA A 54 -11.82 0.09 -8.76
C ALA A 54 -13.03 0.92 -8.32
N ARG A 55 -13.06 2.22 -8.64
CA ARG A 55 -14.18 3.12 -8.34
C ARG A 55 -15.45 2.71 -9.08
N ALA A 56 -15.34 2.35 -10.36
CA ALA A 56 -16.48 1.89 -11.17
C ALA A 56 -17.11 0.61 -10.61
N ARG A 57 -16.32 -0.23 -9.93
CA ARG A 57 -16.78 -1.43 -9.23
C ARG A 57 -17.26 -1.18 -7.79
N GLY A 58 -17.30 0.08 -7.36
CA GLY A 58 -17.78 0.48 -6.03
C GLY A 58 -16.75 0.29 -4.91
N LEU A 59 -15.46 0.14 -5.23
CA LEU A 59 -14.41 0.15 -4.22
C LEU A 59 -14.15 1.58 -3.75
N GLU A 60 -14.01 1.75 -2.43
CA GLU A 60 -13.63 3.00 -1.79
C GLU A 60 -12.12 3.15 -1.91
N MET A 61 -11.67 4.21 -2.59
CA MET A 61 -10.25 4.54 -2.71
C MET A 61 -9.84 5.47 -1.56
N ILE A 62 -8.63 5.27 -1.02
CA ILE A 62 -7.98 6.24 -0.15
C ILE A 62 -7.32 7.33 -1.00
N ASP A 63 -6.62 6.91 -2.05
CA ASP A 63 -5.99 7.80 -3.01
C ASP A 63 -6.83 7.82 -4.30
N GLU A 64 -7.50 8.94 -4.58
CA GLU A 64 -8.28 9.11 -5.83
C GLU A 64 -7.39 9.42 -7.05
N GLU A 65 -6.16 9.85 -6.81
CA GLU A 65 -5.12 10.05 -7.82
C GLU A 65 -3.82 9.37 -7.36
N PRO A 66 -2.98 8.88 -8.29
CA PRO A 66 -1.70 8.26 -7.94
C PRO A 66 -0.77 9.24 -7.24
N ARG A 67 -0.02 8.72 -6.26
CA ARG A 67 1.07 9.45 -5.59
C ARG A 67 2.38 8.70 -5.67
N ILE A 68 3.49 9.38 -5.36
CA ILE A 68 4.82 8.77 -5.41
C ILE A 68 5.08 7.98 -4.13
N GLY A 69 5.37 6.69 -4.31
CA GLY A 69 5.70 5.72 -3.28
C GLY A 69 7.21 5.53 -3.06
N LEU A 70 7.58 4.40 -2.45
CA LEU A 70 8.96 3.98 -2.35
C LEU A 70 9.57 3.76 -3.74
N HIS A 71 10.87 3.98 -3.88
CA HIS A 71 11.60 3.85 -5.15
C HIS A 71 11.09 4.73 -6.31
N GLY A 72 10.24 5.73 -6.03
CA GLY A 72 9.70 6.62 -7.06
C GLY A 72 8.56 6.00 -7.88
N THR A 73 8.00 4.86 -7.45
CA THR A 73 6.86 4.22 -8.13
C THR A 73 5.58 5.02 -7.92
N ARG A 74 4.64 4.91 -8.87
CA ARG A 74 3.29 5.45 -8.71
C ARG A 74 2.46 4.44 -7.95
N ILE A 75 1.79 4.90 -6.89
CA ILE A 75 1.01 4.07 -5.98
C ILE A 75 -0.35 4.70 -5.65
N ALA A 76 -1.32 3.87 -5.27
CA ALA A 76 -2.62 4.30 -4.76
C ALA A 76 -3.21 3.25 -3.82
N PHE A 77 -3.78 3.68 -2.70
CA PHE A 77 -4.37 2.77 -1.73
C PHE A 77 -5.89 2.61 -1.90
N VAL A 78 -6.38 1.37 -1.78
CA VAL A 78 -7.79 1.02 -1.65
C VAL A 78 -8.14 0.90 -0.16
N HIS A 79 -9.29 1.43 0.24
CA HIS A 79 -9.72 1.40 1.63
C HIS A 79 -10.03 -0.04 2.08
N PRO A 80 -9.52 -0.51 3.25
CA PRO A 80 -9.67 -1.88 3.71
C PRO A 80 -11.11 -2.39 3.79
N LYS A 81 -12.09 -1.49 3.99
CA LYS A 81 -13.53 -1.84 4.01
C LYS A 81 -14.00 -2.45 2.69
N SER A 82 -13.38 -2.10 1.57
CA SER A 82 -13.75 -2.60 0.24
C SER A 82 -13.05 -3.92 -0.12
N VAL A 83 -12.03 -4.34 0.64
CA VAL A 83 -11.13 -5.45 0.28
C VAL A 83 -10.89 -6.39 1.46
N GLY A 84 -11.93 -6.69 2.24
CA GLY A 84 -11.89 -7.74 3.26
C GLY A 84 -11.05 -7.41 4.51
N GLY A 85 -10.82 -6.12 4.79
CA GLY A 85 -10.15 -5.67 6.01
C GLY A 85 -8.63 -5.53 5.90
N VAL A 86 -8.04 -5.83 4.74
CA VAL A 86 -6.61 -5.65 4.48
C VAL A 86 -6.40 -4.36 3.68
N LEU A 87 -5.45 -3.53 4.08
CA LEU A 87 -5.08 -2.37 3.26
C LEU A 87 -4.44 -2.88 1.96
N THR A 88 -4.94 -2.43 0.82
CA THR A 88 -4.42 -2.84 -0.50
C THR A 88 -3.82 -1.65 -1.21
N GLU A 89 -2.62 -1.82 -1.75
CA GLU A 89 -1.91 -0.83 -2.55
C GLU A 89 -1.85 -1.30 -4.01
N PHE A 90 -2.16 -0.43 -4.95
CA PHE A 90 -1.78 -0.60 -6.35
C PHE A 90 -0.42 0.01 -6.57
N VAL A 91 0.45 -0.71 -7.27
CA VAL A 91 1.81 -0.26 -7.62
C VAL A 91 1.97 -0.38 -9.13
N GLU A 92 2.28 0.73 -9.79
CA GLU A 92 2.49 0.72 -11.25
C GLU A 92 3.80 0.02 -11.61
N THR A 93 3.75 -0.89 -12.59
CA THR A 93 4.91 -1.66 -13.12
C THR A 93 5.42 -1.12 -14.44
#